data_AF-A0A2G6QUX9-F1
#
_entry.id   AF-A0A2G6QUX9-F1
#
_cell.length_a   1.000
_cell.length_b   1.000
_cell.length_c   1.000
_cell.angle_alpha   90.00
_cell.angle_beta   90.00
_cell.angle_gamma   90.00
#
_symmetry.space_group_name_H-M   'P 1'
#
loop_
_entity.id
_entity.type
_entity.pdbx_description
1 polymer ?
#
loop_
_entity_poly.entity_id
_entity_poly.type
_entity_poly.pdbx_seq_one_letter_code
_entity_poly.pdbx_strand_id
1 'polypeptide(L)'
;MAFDELKRDLKGADSDIRSYLENSEKYFKLRIFKVLMQVVTSFVHIIVVGAIAFLAVFLLSLALAYGIGSALGNMYYGFAIVGGGYVILAMIYHVFRQRFNRPLLRKFSKYYFE
;
A
#
# COMPACT_ATOMS: atom_id res chain seq x y z
N MET A 1 18.14 30.01 42.63
CA MET A 1 18.78 30.65 41.47
C MET A 1 18.76 29.72 40.25
N ALA A 2 19.32 28.51 40.31
CA ALA A 2 19.33 27.56 39.17
C ALA A 2 17.94 27.17 38.61
N PHE A 3 16.90 27.08 39.46
CA PHE A 3 15.54 26.73 39.02
C PHE A 3 14.84 27.88 38.27
N ASP A 4 15.15 29.14 38.61
CA ASP A 4 14.60 30.31 37.91
C ASP A 4 15.26 30.51 36.54
N GLU A 5 16.53 30.12 36.42
CA GLU A 5 17.28 30.14 35.17
C GLU A 5 16.70 29.10 34.19
N LEU A 6 16.48 27.87 34.67
CA LEU A 6 15.81 26.82 33.90
C LEU A 6 14.39 27.25 33.47
N LYS A 7 13.64 27.90 34.36
CA LYS A 7 12.30 28.41 34.04
C LYS A 7 12.33 29.51 32.97
N ARG A 8 13.40 30.32 32.91
CA ARG A 8 13.60 31.34 31.87
C ARG A 8 13.99 30.71 30.53
N ASP A 9 14.90 29.75 30.52
CA ASP A 9 15.31 29.04 29.30
C ASP A 9 14.14 28.25 28.69
N LEU A 10 13.34 27.59 29.53
CA LEU A 10 12.12 26.91 29.08
C LEU A 10 11.07 27.89 28.53
N LYS A 11 10.96 29.09 29.13
CA LYS A 11 10.02 30.12 28.66
C LYS A 11 10.46 30.75 27.34
N GLY A 12 11.78 30.89 27.12
CA GLY A 12 12.37 31.30 25.84
C GLY A 12 12.14 30.25 24.76
N ALA A 13 12.44 28.98 25.07
CA ALA A 13 12.22 27.87 24.16
C ALA A 13 10.74 27.71 23.75
N ASP A 14 9.78 27.86 24.67
CA ASP A 14 8.34 27.80 24.35
C ASP A 14 7.91 28.96 23.42
N SER A 15 8.48 30.15 23.60
CA SER A 15 8.21 31.30 22.74
C SER A 15 8.82 31.18 21.35
N ASP A 16 10.03 30.63 21.23
CA ASP A 16 10.65 30.34 19.94
C ASP A 16 9.86 29.25 19.21
N ILE A 17 9.52 28.16 19.89
CA ILE A 17 8.70 27.07 19.31
C ILE A 17 7.34 27.59 18.83
N ARG A 18 6.70 28.49 19.57
CA ARG A 18 5.46 29.16 19.13
C ARG A 18 5.67 30.00 17.86
N SER A 19 6.74 30.78 17.78
CA SER A 19 7.05 31.59 16.58
C SER A 19 7.39 30.72 15.36
N TYR A 20 8.08 29.60 15.57
CA TYR A 20 8.34 28.61 14.52
C TYR A 20 7.05 27.94 14.07
N LEU A 21 6.10 27.65 14.96
CA LEU A 21 4.79 27.09 14.63
C LEU A 21 3.88 28.09 13.90
N GLU A 22 3.89 29.36 14.30
CA GLU A 22 3.09 30.45 13.71
C GLU A 22 3.54 30.74 12.27
N ASN A 23 4.85 30.73 12.00
CA ASN A 23 5.37 30.80 10.63
C ASN A 23 5.25 29.46 9.87
N SER A 24 5.12 28.33 10.57
CA SER A 24 4.99 26.99 9.97
C SER A 24 3.56 26.63 9.55
N GLU A 25 2.50 27.35 9.92
CA GLU A 25 1.14 27.01 9.49
C GLU A 25 1.01 26.92 7.97
N LYS A 26 1.57 27.90 7.24
CA LYS A 26 1.59 27.88 5.78
C LYS A 26 2.41 26.72 5.24
N TYR A 27 3.61 26.51 5.79
CA TYR A 27 4.50 25.44 5.34
C TYR A 27 3.94 24.04 5.62
N PHE A 28 3.32 23.84 6.78
CA PHE A 28 2.70 22.57 7.16
C PHE A 28 1.49 22.28 6.29
N LYS A 29 0.64 23.28 6.02
CA LYS A 29 -0.49 23.17 5.09
C LYS A 29 -0.03 22.79 3.67
N LEU A 30 1.02 23.45 3.16
CA LEU A 30 1.62 23.13 1.86
C LEU A 30 2.27 21.74 1.83
N ARG A 31 2.93 21.33 2.92
CA ARG A 31 3.59 20.02 3.02
C ARG A 31 2.58 18.87 3.09
N ILE A 32 1.52 19.01 3.89
CA ILE A 32 0.41 18.06 3.92
C ILE A 32 -0.23 17.95 2.54
N PHE A 33 -0.51 19.09 1.89
CA PHE A 33 -1.09 19.11 0.56
C PHE A 33 -0.19 18.39 -0.46
N LYS A 34 1.12 18.63 -0.40
CA LYS A 34 2.11 17.96 -1.26
C LYS A 34 2.14 16.44 -1.03
N VAL A 35 2.12 15.99 0.22
CA VAL A 35 2.09 14.55 0.55
C VAL A 35 0.77 13.93 0.12
N LEU A 36 -0.37 14.58 0.37
CA LEU A 36 -1.68 14.11 -0.10
C LEU A 36 -1.70 13.95 -1.61
N MET A 37 -1.28 15.00 -2.34
CA MET A 37 -1.23 14.98 -3.80
C MET A 37 -0.31 13.86 -4.29
N GLN A 38 0.88 13.70 -3.71
CA GLN A 38 1.80 12.64 -4.09
C GLN A 38 1.21 11.25 -3.84
N VAL A 39 0.57 11.03 -2.69
CA VAL A 39 -0.11 9.76 -2.37
C VAL A 39 -1.25 9.51 -3.36
N VAL A 40 -2.10 10.50 -3.62
CA VAL A 40 -3.21 10.39 -4.57
C VAL A 40 -2.70 10.08 -5.97
N THR A 41 -1.72 10.82 -6.47
CA THR A 41 -1.14 10.60 -7.80
C THR A 41 -0.50 9.21 -7.92
N SER A 42 0.24 8.77 -6.90
CA SER A 42 0.79 7.41 -6.87
C SER A 42 -0.30 6.33 -6.82
N PHE A 43 -1.35 6.53 -6.03
CA PHE A 43 -2.49 5.61 -5.96
C PHE A 43 -3.21 5.50 -7.30
N VAL A 44 -3.49 6.64 -7.95
CA VAL A 44 -4.12 6.66 -9.28
C VAL A 44 -3.25 5.91 -10.28
N HIS A 45 -1.94 6.13 -10.28
CA HIS A 45 -1.04 5.41 -11.19
C HIS A 45 -1.06 3.89 -10.95
N ILE A 46 -1.03 3.45 -9.69
CA ILE A 46 -1.13 2.03 -9.32
C ILE A 46 -2.47 1.45 -9.76
N ILE A 47 -3.57 2.17 -9.57
CA ILE A 47 -4.91 1.72 -9.99
C ILE A 47 -4.98 1.59 -11.51
N VAL A 48 -4.47 2.57 -12.26
CA VAL A 48 -4.49 2.57 -13.73
C VAL A 48 -3.65 1.42 -14.27
N VAL A 49 -2.39 1.30 -13.82
CA VAL A 49 -1.50 0.20 -14.25
C VAL A 49 -2.05 -1.14 -13.79
N GLY A 50 -2.55 -1.21 -12.56
CA GLY A 50 -3.17 -2.41 -12.00
C GLY A 50 -4.40 -2.86 -12.78
N ALA A 51 -5.27 -1.92 -13.19
CA ALA A 51 -6.45 -2.22 -14.00
C ALA A 51 -6.07 -2.77 -15.38
N ILE A 52 -5.09 -2.15 -16.05
CA ILE A 52 -4.60 -2.62 -17.36
C ILE A 52 -3.98 -4.02 -17.22
N ALA A 53 -3.13 -4.23 -16.22
CA ALA A 53 -2.51 -5.53 -15.96
C ALA A 53 -3.55 -6.60 -15.62
N PHE A 54 -4.54 -6.26 -14.78
CA PHE A 54 -5.63 -7.17 -14.43
C PHE A 54 -6.44 -7.57 -15.67
N LEU A 55 -6.76 -6.61 -16.54
CA LEU A 55 -7.47 -6.88 -17.78
C LEU A 55 -6.66 -7.78 -18.72
N ALA A 56 -5.35 -7.55 -18.83
CA ALA A 56 -4.46 -8.39 -19.64
C ALA A 56 -4.42 -9.84 -19.15
N VAL A 57 -4.29 -10.05 -17.83
CA VAL A 57 -4.32 -11.38 -17.22
C VAL A 57 -5.68 -12.05 -17.41
N PHE A 58 -6.77 -11.28 -17.29
CA PHE A 58 -8.12 -11.78 -17.52
C PHE A 58 -8.30 -12.29 -18.95
N LEU A 59 -7.85 -11.52 -19.95
CA LEU A 59 -7.89 -11.94 -21.35
C LEU A 59 -7.00 -13.16 -21.63
N LEU A 60 -5.78 -13.20 -21.05
CA LEU A 60 -4.90 -14.37 -21.15
C LEU A 60 -5.54 -15.62 -20.56
N SER A 61 -6.25 -15.48 -19.44
CA SER A 61 -6.99 -16.59 -18.82
C SER A 61 -8.08 -17.14 -19.74
N LEU A 62 -8.81 -16.26 -20.44
CA LEU A 62 -9.83 -16.68 -21.41
C LEU A 62 -9.19 -17.38 -22.62
N ALA A 63 -8.06 -16.86 -23.11
CA ALA A 63 -7.32 -17.47 -24.20
C ALA A 63 -6.81 -18.88 -23.83
N LEU A 64 -6.27 -19.05 -22.61
CA LEU A 64 -5.85 -20.36 -22.08
C LEU A 64 -7.03 -21.33 -21.96
N ALA A 65 -8.17 -20.88 -21.41
CA ALA A 65 -9.36 -21.71 -21.29
C ALA A 65 -9.88 -22.14 -22.67
N TYR A 66 -9.86 -21.24 -23.66
CA TYR A 66 -10.26 -21.53 -25.03
C TYR A 66 -9.30 -22.49 -25.72
N GLY A 67 -7.98 -22.29 -25.58
CA GLY A 67 -6.96 -23.15 -26.17
C GLY A 67 -7.00 -24.57 -25.61
N ILE A 68 -7.11 -24.71 -24.28
CA ILE A 68 -7.25 -26.02 -23.62
C ILE A 68 -8.60 -26.66 -23.96
N GLY A 69 -9.69 -25.89 -23.95
CA GLY A 69 -11.03 -26.37 -24.30
C GLY A 69 -11.14 -26.89 -25.73
N SER A 70 -10.49 -26.21 -26.68
CA SER A 70 -10.42 -26.63 -28.08
C SER A 70 -9.57 -27.89 -28.25
N ALA A 71 -8.43 -27.98 -27.57
CA ALA A 71 -7.55 -29.17 -27.62
C ALA A 71 -8.22 -30.43 -27.03
N LEU A 72 -9.07 -30.28 -26.02
CA LEU A 72 -9.83 -31.38 -25.42
C LEU A 72 -11.16 -31.66 -26.15
N GLY A 73 -11.50 -30.90 -27.20
CA GLY A 73 -12.76 -31.04 -27.94
C GLY A 73 -14.02 -30.71 -27.14
N ASN A 74 -13.86 -30.19 -25.91
CA ASN A 74 -14.96 -29.84 -25.03
C ASN A 74 -14.56 -28.68 -24.11
N MET A 75 -15.25 -27.55 -24.32
CA MET A 75 -14.99 -26.27 -23.65
C MET A 75 -15.21 -26.32 -22.13
N TYR A 76 -16.08 -27.21 -21.64
CA TYR A 76 -16.32 -27.39 -20.20
C TYR A 76 -15.05 -27.83 -19.45
N TYR A 77 -14.24 -28.71 -20.04
CA TYR A 77 -12.99 -29.15 -19.42
C TYR A 77 -11.93 -28.05 -19.42
N GLY A 78 -11.89 -27.20 -20.45
CA GLY A 78 -11.00 -26.03 -20.50
C GLY A 78 -11.26 -25.06 -19.34
N PHE A 79 -12.52 -24.74 -19.08
CA PHE A 79 -12.90 -23.91 -17.94
C PHE A 79 -12.69 -24.61 -16.60
N ALA A 80 -12.94 -25.92 -16.49
CA ALA A 80 -12.74 -26.67 -15.25
C ALA A 80 -11.25 -26.72 -14.83
N ILE A 81 -10.34 -26.91 -15.79
CA ILE A 81 -8.88 -26.95 -15.53
C ILE A 81 -8.38 -25.56 -15.14
N VAL A 82 -8.76 -24.52 -15.88
CA VAL A 82 -8.36 -23.13 -15.56
C VAL A 82 -8.96 -22.69 -14.23
N GLY A 83 -10.22 -23.00 -13.96
CA GLY A 83 -10.87 -22.75 -12.67
C GLY A 83 -10.18 -23.47 -11.51
N GLY A 84 -9.83 -24.75 -11.68
CA GLY A 84 -9.04 -25.50 -10.72
C GLY A 84 -7.67 -24.86 -10.46
N GLY A 85 -7.00 -24.37 -11.51
CA GLY A 85 -5.75 -23.62 -11.41
C GLY A 85 -5.89 -22.34 -10.58
N TYR A 86 -6.99 -21.59 -10.75
CA TYR A 86 -7.27 -20.41 -9.92
C TYR A 86 -7.55 -20.76 -8.46
N VAL A 87 -8.21 -21.87 -8.18
CA VAL A 87 -8.43 -22.36 -6.80
C VAL A 87 -7.11 -22.71 -6.13
N ILE A 88 -6.20 -23.37 -6.85
CA ILE A 88 -4.85 -23.68 -6.35
C ILE A 88 -4.06 -22.39 -6.11
N LEU A 89 -4.10 -21.44 -7.05
CA LEU A 89 -3.46 -20.13 -6.88
C LEU A 89 -4.03 -19.36 -5.66
N ALA A 90 -5.35 -19.39 -5.46
CA ALA A 90 -6.00 -18.80 -4.30
C ALA A 90 -5.55 -19.47 -3.00
N MET A 91 -5.43 -20.80 -2.98
CA MET A 91 -4.93 -21.55 -1.83
C MET A 91 -3.47 -21.22 -1.52
N ILE A 92 -2.61 -21.15 -2.54
CA ILE A 92 -1.20 -20.74 -2.40
C ILE A 92 -1.14 -19.31 -1.84
N TYR A 93 -1.93 -18.38 -2.38
CA TYR A 93 -1.99 -17.00 -1.90
C TYR A 93 -2.45 -16.92 -0.45
N HIS A 94 -3.44 -17.73 -0.04
CA HIS A 94 -3.92 -17.80 1.33
C HIS A 94 -2.83 -18.26 2.31
N VAL A 95 -2.05 -19.29 1.94
CA VAL A 95 -0.92 -19.78 2.73
C VAL A 95 0.23 -18.77 2.75
N PHE A 96 0.54 -18.14 1.62
CA PHE A 96 1.56 -17.09 1.54
C PHE A 96 1.18 -15.87 2.37
N ARG A 97 -0.10 -15.48 2.42
CA ARG A 97 -0.61 -14.41 3.27
C ARG A 97 -0.30 -14.68 4.75
N GLN A 98 -0.46 -15.91 5.22
CA GLN A 98 -0.09 -16.27 6.58
C GLN A 98 1.43 -16.22 6.81
N ARG A 99 2.24 -16.63 5.82
CA ARG A 99 3.71 -16.64 5.93
C ARG A 99 4.33 -15.22 5.82
N PHE A 100 3.76 -14.34 4.99
CA PHE A 100 4.23 -12.96 4.81
C PHE A 100 3.79 -12.01 5.93
N ASN A 101 2.64 -12.27 6.57
CA ASN A 101 2.17 -11.45 7.69
C ASN A 101 3.14 -11.45 8.89
N ARG A 102 3.84 -12.57 9.17
CA ARG A 102 4.76 -12.63 10.32
C ARG A 102 5.96 -11.67 10.23
N PRO A 103 6.73 -11.62 9.13
CA PRO A 103 7.82 -10.65 9.00
C PRO A 103 7.36 -9.22 8.70
N LEU A 104 6.23 -9.04 7.99
CA LEU A 104 5.69 -7.70 7.70
C LEU A 104 5.17 -6.99 8.96
N LEU A 105 4.31 -7.62 9.77
CA LEU A 105 3.84 -7.00 11.02
C LEU A 105 4.99 -6.69 11.98
N ARG A 106 6.02 -7.55 12.02
CA ARG A 106 7.17 -7.35 12.92
C ARG A 106 8.05 -6.17 12.49
N LYS A 107 8.15 -5.88 11.18
CA LYS A 107 8.82 -4.67 10.68
C LYS A 107 7.97 -3.41 10.86
N PHE A 108 6.66 -3.47 10.60
CA PHE A 108 5.76 -2.33 10.78
C PHE A 108 5.55 -1.95 12.26
N SER A 109 5.47 -2.94 13.15
CA SER A 109 5.34 -2.70 14.59
C SER A 109 6.56 -1.97 15.17
N LYS A 110 7.76 -2.21 14.65
CA LYS A 110 8.96 -1.53 15.14
C LYS A 110 9.06 -0.09 14.62
N TYR A 111 8.52 0.18 13.44
CA TYR A 111 8.55 1.51 12.82
C TYR A 111 7.43 2.44 13.31
N TYR A 112 6.34 1.89 13.88
CA TYR A 112 5.20 2.65 14.39
C TYR A 112 5.26 2.92 15.90
N PHE A 113 6.04 2.12 16.65
CA PHE A 113 6.16 2.22 18.11
C PHE A 113 7.57 2.69 18.59
N GLU A 114 8.45 3.10 17.68
CA GLU A 114 9.66 3.90 17.98
C GLU A 114 9.45 5.34 17.51
#